data_AF-A0A2D4K6M4-F1
#
_entry.id   AF-A0A2D4K6M4-F1
#
_cell.length_a   1.000
_cell.length_b   1.000
_cell.length_c   1.000
_cell.angle_alpha   90.00
_cell.angle_beta   90.00
_cell.angle_gamma   90.00
#
_symmetry.space_group_name_H-M   'P 1'
#
loop_
_entity.id
_entity.type
_entity.pdbx_description
1 polymer ?
#
loop_
_entity_poly.entity_id
_entity_poly.type
_entity_poly.pdbx_seq_one_letter_code
_entity_poly.pdbx_strand_id
1 'polypeptide(L)'
;AKLLAKNRQTFLLQTTKLTRIARRMCRDILQPRRAARRPYAPINSNAIKAECSIRLPKAAKTPLKIHPSVRLPLATIIKELGKGPLRVIGSLLEWEFLPHFLD
;
A
#
# COMPACT_ATOMS: atom_id res chain seq x y z
N ALA A 1 -30.22 -15.51 12.83
CA ALA A 1 -29.50 -16.16 11.72
C ALA A 1 -28.11 -16.59 12.20
N LYS A 2 -27.81 -17.90 12.17
CA LYS A 2 -26.53 -18.46 12.61
C LYS A 2 -25.41 -17.89 11.74
N LEU A 3 -24.55 -17.05 12.29
CA LEU A 3 -23.30 -16.66 11.65
C LEU A 3 -22.40 -17.91 11.60
N LEU A 4 -22.48 -18.64 10.48
CA LEU A 4 -21.46 -19.57 10.05
C LEU A 4 -20.15 -18.77 9.92
N ALA A 5 -19.44 -18.64 11.04
CA ALA A 5 -18.05 -18.21 11.09
C ALA A 5 -17.25 -19.26 10.32
N LYS A 6 -17.26 -19.14 8.99
CA LYS A 6 -16.52 -19.99 8.06
C LYS A 6 -15.09 -20.08 8.57
N ASN A 7 -14.72 -21.31 8.89
CA ASN A 7 -13.40 -21.84 9.21
C ASN A 7 -12.26 -20.83 8.96
N ARG A 8 -11.68 -20.28 10.04
CA ARG A 8 -10.45 -19.49 9.97
C ARG A 8 -9.28 -20.43 9.69
N GLN A 9 -9.09 -20.82 8.43
CA GLN A 9 -7.97 -21.66 8.02
C GLN A 9 -6.66 -20.96 8.38
N THR A 10 -5.83 -21.61 9.20
CA THR A 10 -4.49 -21.11 9.52
C THR A 10 -3.56 -21.34 8.34
N PHE A 11 -2.68 -20.38 8.07
CA PHE A 11 -1.69 -20.48 6.99
C PHE A 11 -0.41 -19.74 7.36
N LEU A 12 0.71 -20.18 6.78
CA LEU A 12 1.99 -19.49 6.83
C LEU A 12 2.35 -19.03 5.42
N LEU A 13 2.57 -17.72 5.25
CA LEU A 13 2.99 -17.15 3.97
C LEU A 13 4.42 -16.60 4.06
N GLN A 14 5.35 -17.28 3.39
CA GLN A 14 6.72 -16.79 3.18
C GLN A 14 6.87 -16.33 1.74
N THR A 15 7.13 -15.04 1.52
CA THR A 15 7.28 -14.52 0.16
C THR A 15 8.64 -14.90 -0.42
N THR A 16 8.65 -15.42 -1.64
CA THR A 16 9.90 -15.77 -2.32
C THR A 16 10.73 -14.53 -2.68
N LYS A 17 12.04 -14.73 -2.89
CA LYS A 17 12.95 -13.67 -3.36
C LYS A 17 12.50 -13.09 -4.70
N LEU A 18 12.00 -13.93 -5.60
CA LEU A 18 11.43 -13.51 -6.88
C LEU A 18 10.24 -12.57 -6.67
N THR A 19 9.29 -12.92 -5.82
CA THR A 19 8.14 -12.04 -5.53
C THR A 19 8.57 -10.72 -4.91
N ARG A 20 9.62 -10.70 -4.07
CA ARG A 20 10.19 -9.46 -3.54
C ARG A 20 10.77 -8.56 -4.64
N ILE A 21 11.45 -9.14 -5.63
CA ILE A 21 12.02 -8.39 -6.77
C ILE A 21 10.90 -7.91 -7.70
N ALA A 22 9.93 -8.78 -8.02
CA ALA A 22 8.79 -8.45 -8.88
C ALA A 22 8.03 -7.21 -8.39
N ARG A 23 7.80 -7.09 -7.07
CA ARG A 23 7.15 -5.90 -6.46
C ARG A 23 7.97 -4.61 -6.60
N ARG A 24 9.29 -4.72 -6.73
CA ARG A 24 10.19 -3.56 -6.97
C ARG A 24 10.23 -3.18 -8.45
N MET A 25 10.21 -4.17 -9.34
CA MET A 25 10.18 -3.99 -10.80
C MET A 25 8.85 -3.42 -11.30
N CYS A 26 7.73 -3.95 -10.79
CA CYS A 26 6.38 -3.64 -11.25
C CYS A 26 5.69 -2.60 -10.33
N ARG A 27 6.44 -1.58 -9.87
CA ARG A 27 5.92 -0.54 -8.97
C ARG A 27 4.81 0.30 -9.60
N ASP A 28 4.88 0.48 -10.91
CA ASP A 28 3.90 1.12 -11.78
C ASP A 28 2.54 0.42 -11.72
N ILE A 29 2.54 -0.91 -11.80
CA ILE A 29 1.32 -1.74 -11.83
C ILE A 29 0.80 -2.01 -10.43
N LEU A 30 1.68 -2.40 -9.51
CA LEU A 30 1.30 -2.76 -8.15
C LEU A 30 0.93 -1.53 -7.31
N GLN A 31 1.53 -0.38 -7.59
CA GLN A 31 1.38 0.87 -6.83
C GLN A 31 1.42 0.63 -5.30
N PRO A 32 2.59 0.25 -4.72
CA PRO A 32 2.66 -0.22 -3.34
C PRO A 32 2.03 0.71 -2.29
N ARG A 33 2.12 2.03 -2.49
CA ARG A 33 1.51 3.03 -1.60
C ARG A 33 -0.03 2.97 -1.62
N ARG A 34 -0.62 2.71 -2.79
CA ARG A 34 -2.08 2.59 -2.95
C ARG A 34 -2.57 1.25 -2.40
N ALA A 35 -1.90 0.16 -2.75
CA ALA A 35 -2.23 -1.18 -2.26
C ALA A 35 -2.15 -1.28 -0.73
N ALA A 36 -1.16 -0.63 -0.10
CA ALA A 36 -1.02 -0.60 1.36
C ALA A 36 -2.20 0.08 2.09
N ARG A 37 -2.93 0.98 1.42
CA ARG A 37 -4.10 1.69 1.99
C ARG A 37 -5.43 0.97 1.67
N ARG A 38 -5.43 -0.11 0.90
CA ARG A 38 -6.63 -0.82 0.42
C ARG A 38 -6.46 -2.35 0.52
N PRO A 39 -6.50 -2.92 1.72
CA PRO A 39 -6.22 -4.35 1.94
C PRO A 39 -7.22 -5.29 1.28
N TYR A 40 -8.49 -4.89 1.18
CA TYR A 40 -9.55 -5.71 0.58
C TYR A 40 -9.69 -5.51 -0.93
N ALA A 41 -8.91 -4.61 -1.54
CA ALA A 41 -8.95 -4.39 -2.98
C ALA A 41 -8.15 -5.50 -3.69
N PRO A 42 -8.72 -6.15 -4.71
CA PRO A 42 -8.03 -7.20 -5.43
C PRO A 42 -6.83 -6.62 -6.20
N ILE A 43 -5.70 -7.31 -6.11
CA ILE A 43 -4.49 -7.00 -6.87
C ILE A 43 -4.45 -7.87 -8.12
N ASN A 44 -4.19 -7.27 -9.29
CA ASN A 44 -4.03 -8.02 -10.53
C ASN A 44 -2.69 -8.77 -10.56
N SER A 45 -2.69 -9.99 -10.02
CA SER A 45 -1.49 -10.83 -9.95
C SER A 45 -1.02 -11.33 -11.33
N ASN A 46 -1.93 -11.49 -12.29
CA ASN A 46 -1.63 -11.96 -13.63
C ASN A 46 -0.82 -10.91 -14.41
N ALA A 47 -1.25 -9.65 -14.36
CA ALA A 47 -0.51 -8.54 -14.96
C ALA A 47 0.92 -8.43 -14.39
N ILE A 48 1.06 -8.53 -13.06
CA ILE A 48 2.38 -8.47 -12.40
C ILE A 48 3.28 -9.64 -12.84
N LYS A 49 2.73 -10.85 -12.96
CA LYS A 49 3.49 -12.03 -13.42
C LYS A 49 3.95 -11.86 -14.86
N ALA A 50 3.06 -11.45 -15.77
CA ALA A 50 3.38 -11.25 -17.18
C ALA A 50 4.49 -10.20 -17.37
N GLU A 51 4.35 -9.04 -16.71
CA GLU A 51 5.31 -7.95 -16.81
C GLU A 51 6.63 -8.27 -16.14
N CYS A 52 6.61 -9.01 -15.02
CA CYS A 52 7.84 -9.48 -14.40
C CYS A 52 8.62 -10.40 -15.33
N SER A 53 7.97 -11.33 -16.03
CA SER A 53 8.65 -12.23 -16.99
C SER A 53 9.32 -11.47 -18.13
N ILE A 54 8.71 -10.39 -18.62
CA ILE A 54 9.25 -9.56 -19.70
C ILE A 54 10.42 -8.68 -19.20
N ARG A 55 10.31 -8.12 -17.98
CA ARG A 55 11.27 -7.14 -17.44
C ARG A 55 12.45 -7.79 -16.72
N LEU A 56 12.31 -9.00 -16.17
CA LEU A 56 13.36 -9.70 -15.43
C LEU A 56 14.66 -9.92 -16.24
N PRO A 57 14.62 -10.44 -17.49
CA PRO A 57 15.84 -10.60 -18.29
C PRO A 57 16.49 -9.25 -18.67
N LYS A 58 15.70 -8.18 -18.75
CA LYS A 58 16.21 -6.81 -19.01
C LYS A 58 16.86 -6.21 -17.76
N ALA A 59 16.29 -6.47 -16.59
CA ALA A 59 16.79 -5.99 -15.30
C ALA A 59 18.05 -6.70 -14.81
N ALA A 60 18.32 -7.92 -15.29
CA ALA A 60 19.61 -8.58 -15.04
C ALA A 60 20.81 -7.76 -15.54
N LYS A 61 20.59 -6.90 -16.55
CA LYS A 61 21.62 -6.06 -17.16
C LYS A 61 21.78 -4.69 -16.47
N THR A 62 20.81 -4.27 -15.65
CA THR A 62 20.83 -2.97 -14.98
C THR A 62 20.43 -3.12 -13.52
N PRO A 63 21.32 -2.86 -12.54
CA PRO A 63 21.00 -3.03 -11.14
C PRO A 63 19.81 -2.15 -10.77
N LEU A 64 18.82 -2.74 -10.09
CA LEU A 64 17.67 -2.00 -9.59
C LEU A 64 18.17 -0.92 -8.62
N LYS A 65 17.96 0.36 -8.97
CA LYS A 65 18.21 1.49 -8.08
C LYS A 65 17.25 1.42 -6.89
N ILE A 66 17.62 0.64 -5.88
CA ILE A 66 16.93 0.59 -4.60
C ILE A 66 17.44 1.81 -3.84
N HIS A 67 16.79 2.96 -4.05
CA HIS A 67 17.11 4.12 -3.23
C HIS A 67 16.69 3.82 -1.79
N PRO A 68 17.62 3.76 -0.83
CA PRO A 68 17.23 3.69 0.58
C PRO A 68 16.40 4.94 0.87
N SER A 69 15.20 4.74 1.39
CA SER A 69 14.39 5.87 1.85
C SER A 69 14.98 6.32 3.18
N VAL A 70 15.83 7.34 3.15
CA VAL A 70 16.37 7.96 4.37
C VAL A 70 15.21 8.62 5.09
N ARG A 71 15.01 8.25 6.36
CA ARG A 71 13.96 8.85 7.19
C ARG A 71 14.49 10.15 7.79
N LEU A 72 13.65 11.19 7.74
CA LEU A 72 13.94 12.45 8.42
C LEU A 72 13.90 12.25 9.94
N PRO A 73 14.77 12.95 10.70
CA PRO A 73 14.76 12.88 12.16
C PRO A 73 13.50 13.56 12.70
N LEU A 74 13.05 13.10 13.87
CA LEU A 74 11.82 13.56 14.51
C LEU A 74 11.79 15.08 14.73
N ALA A 75 12.92 15.67 15.10
CA ALA A 75 13.04 17.12 15.29
C ALA A 75 12.64 17.93 14.05
N THR A 76 13.06 17.49 12.85
CA THR A 76 12.68 18.11 11.58
C THR A 76 11.19 17.95 11.31
N ILE A 77 10.62 16.77 11.60
CA ILE A 77 9.19 16.50 11.40
C ILE A 77 8.34 17.41 12.29
N ILE A 78 8.67 17.54 13.58
CA ILE A 78 7.96 18.41 14.52
C ILE A 78 8.04 19.87 14.07
N LYS A 79 9.23 20.32 13.63
CA LYS A 79 9.43 21.67 13.09
C LYS A 79 8.56 21.94 11.86
N GLU A 80 8.37 20.96 10.97
CA GLU A 80 7.49 21.11 9.80
C GLU A 80 6.01 21.09 10.17
N LEU A 81 5.60 20.23 11.10
CA LEU A 81 4.21 20.17 11.58
C LEU A 81 3.78 21.45 12.31
N GLY A 82 4.70 22.13 13.00
CA GLY A 82 4.40 23.38 13.73
C GLY A 82 4.33 24.66 12.88
N LYS A 83 4.65 24.62 11.57
CA LYS A 83 4.78 25.80 10.70
C LYS A 83 3.52 26.21 9.93
N GLY A 84 2.42 25.47 10.04
CA GLY A 84 1.20 25.82 9.31
C GLY A 84 -0.05 25.20 9.92
N PRO A 85 -1.25 25.75 9.60
CA PRO A 85 -2.49 25.06 9.93
C PRO A 85 -2.43 23.69 9.26
N LEU A 86 -2.85 22.65 10.00
CA LEU A 86 -2.98 21.27 9.55
C LEU A 86 -3.91 21.20 8.33
N ARG A 87 -3.43 21.61 7.15
CA ARG A 87 -4.11 21.34 5.89
C ARG A 87 -3.98 19.84 5.69
N VAL A 88 -5.13 19.19 5.59
CA VAL A 88 -5.32 17.73 5.49
C VAL A 88 -5.36 17.01 6.85
N ILE A 89 -6.47 17.16 7.58
CA ILE A 89 -7.45 16.13 8.00
C ILE A 89 -8.64 16.88 8.67
N GLY A 90 -9.26 17.82 7.97
CA GLY A 90 -10.31 18.66 8.57
C GLY A 90 -11.26 19.32 7.58
N SER A 91 -11.26 18.89 6.32
CA SER A 91 -12.19 19.38 5.29
C SER A 91 -12.95 18.22 4.64
N LEU A 92 -13.23 17.19 5.44
CA LEU A 92 -14.18 16.11 5.14
C LEU A 92 -14.86 15.59 6.43
N LEU A 93 -14.85 16.40 7.50
CA LEU A 93 -15.42 16.02 8.79
C LEU A 93 -16.26 17.15 9.39
N GLU A 94 -16.91 17.95 8.53
CA GLU A 94 -17.79 19.04 8.99
C GLU A 94 -19.16 19.08 8.30
N TRP A 95 -19.60 18.05 7.55
CA TRP A 95 -20.95 18.10 6.93
C TRP A 95 -21.80 16.82 6.85
N GLU A 96 -21.44 15.68 7.47
CA GLU A 96 -22.33 14.50 7.46
C GLU A 96 -22.36 13.70 8.77
N PHE A 97 -22.51 14.37 9.91
CA PHE A 97 -22.97 13.67 11.12
C PHE A 97 -23.78 14.56 12.05
N LEU A 98 -25.09 14.64 11.82
CA LEU A 98 -26.21 14.77 12.78
C LEU A 98 -27.50 15.18 12.02
N PRO A 99 -28.71 14.72 12.39
CA PRO A 99 -29.19 13.35 12.54
C PRO A 99 -30.56 13.17 11.84
N HIS A 100 -30.78 12.11 11.05
CA HIS A 100 -32.15 11.76 10.62
C HIS A 100 -32.29 10.25 10.47
N PHE A 101 -32.37 9.55 11.60
CA PHE A 101 -32.97 8.21 11.62
C PHE A 101 -33.52 7.91 13.02
N LEU A 102 -34.58 8.64 13.37
CA LEU A 102 -35.60 8.15 14.27
C LEU A 102 -36.94 8.59 13.69
N ASP A 103 -37.53 7.72 12.87
CA ASP A 103 -38.97 7.51 12.63
C ASP A 103 -39.12 6.16 11.92
#